data_AF-A0A354B2I4-F1
#
_entry.id   AF-A0A354B2I4-F1
#
_cell.length_a   1.000
_cell.length_b   1.000
_cell.length_c   1.000
_cell.angle_alpha   90.00
_cell.angle_beta   90.00
_cell.angle_gamma   90.00
#
_symmetry.space_group_name_H-M   'P 1'
#
loop_
_entity.id
_entity.type
_entity.pdbx_description
1 polymer ?
#
loop_
_entity_poly.entity_id
_entity_poly.type
_entity_poly.pdbx_seq_one_letter_code
_entity_poly.pdbx_strand_id
1 'polypeptide(L)' 'MSNNEILDKVSSIVAEQLSVDIAEVKSESNFQDDLGADSLDTVELVMALE' A
#
# COMPACT_ATOMS: atom_id res chain seq x y z
N MET A 1 18.89 0.56 5.18
CA MET A 1 17.47 0.16 5.17
C MET A 1 17.41 -1.28 4.75
N SER A 2 16.95 -2.15 5.63
CA SER A 2 16.65 -3.54 5.30
C SER A 2 15.34 -3.60 4.50
N ASN A 3 15.17 -4.58 3.61
CA ASN A 3 13.95 -4.71 2.80
C ASN A 3 12.66 -4.74 3.63
N ASN A 4 12.70 -5.28 4.86
CA ASN A 4 11.56 -5.23 5.78
C ASN A 4 11.19 -3.80 6.20
N GLU A 5 12.16 -2.92 6.46
CA GLU A 5 11.87 -1.54 6.89
C GLU A 5 11.20 -0.73 5.76
N ILE A 6 11.51 -1.06 4.50
CA ILE A 6 10.86 -0.46 3.33
C ILE A 6 9.44 -1.01 3.21
N LEU A 7 9.28 -2.33 3.33
CA LEU A 7 7.96 -2.97 3.29
C LEU A 7 7.04 -2.43 4.39
N ASP A 8 7.52 -2.31 5.62
CA ASP A 8 6.73 -1.80 6.75
C ASP A 8 6.27 -0.36 6.51
N LYS A 9 7.14 0.49 5.95
CA LYS A 9 6.76 1.86 5.55
C LYS A 9 5.73 1.89 4.43
N VAL A 10 5.95 1.11 3.37
CA VAL A 10 5.03 1.05 2.23
C VAL A 10 3.67 0.52 2.68
N SER A 11 3.63 -0.58 3.44
CA SER A 11 2.40 -1.14 3.97
C SER A 11 1.64 -0.16 4.86
N SER A 12 2.35 0.62 5.68
CA SER A 12 1.71 1.65 6.51
C SER A 12 1.10 2.79 5.68
N ILE A 13 1.78 3.25 4.64
CA ILE A 13 1.28 4.30 3.73
C ILE A 13 0.07 3.79 2.95
N VAL A 14 0.13 2.56 2.44
CA VAL A 14 -0.97 1.91 1.72
C VAL A 14 -2.20 1.74 2.60
N ALA A 15 -2.02 1.24 3.82
CA ALA A 15 -3.12 1.06 4.77
C ALA A 15 -3.82 2.39 5.08
N GLU A 16 -3.05 3.46 5.25
CA GLU A 16 -3.56 4.80 5.54
C GLU A 16 -4.27 5.42 4.32
N GLN A 17 -3.67 5.34 3.12
CA GLN A 17 -4.24 5.92 1.90
C GLN A 17 -5.52 5.21 1.47
N LEU A 18 -5.54 3.87 1.52
CA LEU A 18 -6.70 3.06 1.11
C LEU A 18 -7.71 2.87 2.25
N SER A 19 -7.42 3.38 3.46
CA SER A 19 -8.25 3.19 4.66
C SER A 19 -8.57 1.71 4.94
N VAL A 20 -7.58 0.84 4.72
CA VAL A 20 -7.65 -0.62 4.97
C VAL A 20 -6.80 -1.00 6.17
N ASP A 21 -7.03 -2.19 6.73
CA ASP A 21 -6.19 -2.67 7.82
C ASP A 21 -4.79 -3.00 7.29
N ILE A 22 -3.74 -2.59 8.01
CA ILE A 22 -2.36 -2.95 7.67
C ILE A 22 -2.14 -4.48 7.65
N ALA A 23 -2.97 -5.24 8.39
CA ALA A 23 -2.98 -6.70 8.35
C ALA A 23 -3.48 -7.27 7.00
N GLU A 24 -4.24 -6.51 6.22
CA GLU A 24 -4.71 -6.88 4.88
C GLU A 24 -3.67 -6.56 3.80
N VAL A 25 -2.74 -5.63 4.08
CA VAL A 25 -1.66 -5.24 3.17
C VAL A 25 -0.49 -6.21 3.24
N LYS A 26 -0.56 -7.27 2.43
CA LYS A 26 0.52 -8.24 2.26
C LYS A 26 1.37 -7.90 1.05
N SER A 27 2.62 -8.36 1.05
CA SER A 27 3.54 -8.21 -0.09
C SER A 27 3.01 -8.84 -1.38
N GLU A 28 2.10 -9.79 -1.25
CA GLU A 28 1.45 -10.53 -2.34
C GLU A 28 0.02 -10.03 -2.65
N SER A 29 -0.52 -9.09 -1.86
CA SER A 29 -1.85 -8.53 -2.08
C SER A 29 -1.87 -7.71 -3.37
N ASN A 30 -2.94 -7.86 -4.14
CA ASN A 30 -3.24 -7.01 -5.28
C ASN A 30 -3.94 -5.73 -4.80
N PHE A 31 -3.38 -4.56 -5.11
CA PHE A 31 -3.96 -3.27 -4.71
C PHE A 31 -5.41 -3.09 -5.16
N GLN A 32 -5.76 -3.56 -6.36
CA GLN A 32 -7.09 -3.38 -6.93
C GLN A 32 -8.06 -4.49 -6.50
N ASP A 33 -7.64 -5.76 -6.63
CA ASP A 33 -8.52 -6.89 -6.36
C ASP A 33 -8.68 -7.20 -4.86
N ASP A 34 -7.63 -7.01 -4.06
CA ASP A 34 -7.63 -7.34 -2.62
C ASP A 34 -7.84 -6.12 -1.73
N LEU A 35 -7.26 -4.96 -2.09
CA LEU A 35 -7.34 -3.73 -1.29
C LEU A 35 -8.37 -2.72 -1.83
N GLY A 36 -9.02 -3.02 -2.96
CA GLY A 36 -10.07 -2.19 -3.52
C GLY A 36 -9.60 -0.83 -4.07
N ALA A 37 -8.30 -0.66 -4.29
CA ALA A 37 -7.73 0.56 -4.86
C ALA A 37 -8.16 0.75 -6.30
N ASP A 38 -8.59 1.95 -6.66
CA ASP A 38 -8.88 2.30 -8.04
C ASP A 38 -7.62 2.81 -8.79
N SER A 39 -7.81 3.18 -10.07
CA SER A 39 -6.72 3.71 -10.89
C SER A 39 -6.19 5.08 -10.40
N LEU A 40 -6.99 5.83 -9.66
CA LEU A 40 -6.59 7.12 -9.08
C LEU A 40 -5.79 6.87 -7.79
N ASP A 41 -6.28 5.99 -6.93
CA ASP A 41 -5.63 5.61 -5.66
C ASP A 41 -4.21 5.09 -5.89
N THR A 42 -4.02 4.27 -6.93
CA THR A 42 -2.69 3.75 -7.30
C THR A 42 -1.73 4.84 -7.77
N VAL A 43 -2.21 5.86 -8.47
CA VAL A 43 -1.39 7.02 -8.88
C VAL A 43 -1.03 7.87 -7.67
N GLU A 44 -1.98 8.12 -6.78
CA GLU A 44 -1.74 8.84 -5.53
C GLU A 44 -0.74 8.12 -4.62
N LEU A 45 -0.84 6.79 -4.53
CA LEU A 45 0.11 5.93 -3.82
C LEU A 45 1.54 6.07 -4.34
N VAL A 46 1.72 6.05 -5.66
CA VAL A 46 3.04 6.23 -6.27
C VAL A 46 3.58 7.63 -5.98
N MET A 47 2.75 8.68 -6.05
CA MET A 47 3.17 10.04 -5.70
C MET A 47 3.50 10.22 -4.21
N ALA A 48 2.86 9.46 -3.32
CA ALA A 48 3.15 9.48 -1.88
C ALA A 48 4.45 8.73 -1.52
N LEU A 49 4.90 7.83 -2.41
CA LEU A 49 6.10 7.00 -2.26
C LEU A 49 7.32 7.53 -3.03
N GLU A 50 7.12 8.46 -3.98
CA GLU A 50 8.17 9.20 -4.71
C GLU A 50 8.90 10.22 -3.82
#